data_AF-A0A4U0ZKF7-F1
#
_entry.id   AF-A0A4U0ZKF7-F1
#
_cell.length_a   1.000
_cell.length_b   1.000
_cell.length_c   1.000
_cell.angle_alpha   90.00
_cell.angle_beta   90.00
_cell.angle_gamma   90.00
#
_symmetry.space_group_name_H-M   'P 1'
#
loop_
_entity.id
_entity.type
_entity.pdbx_description
1 polymer ?
#
loop_
_entity_poly.entity_id
_entity_poly.type
_entity_poly.pdbx_seq_one_letter_code
_entity_poly.pdbx_strand_id
1 'polypeptide(L)' 'DVFFFFFFYWYHYSQAYELYAYSLPITWNYVQDRPYKGDTITADRRMYLHFYYSPDRALEDEKAFNNRMAV' A
#
# COMPACT_ATOMS: atom_id res chain seq x y z
N ASP A 1 8.04 19.84 4.96
CA ASP A 1 7.49 18.50 4.68
C ASP A 1 8.57 17.50 4.28
N VAL A 2 9.20 16.83 5.26
CA VAL A 2 10.33 15.90 5.04
C VAL A 2 9.85 14.47 4.71
N PHE A 3 8.61 14.14 5.09
CA PHE A 3 7.99 12.82 4.90
C PHE A 3 7.80 12.48 3.41
N PHE A 4 7.44 13.47 2.60
CA PHE A 4 7.22 13.30 1.16
C PHE A 4 8.53 13.02 0.40
N PHE A 5 9.63 13.66 0.82
CA PHE A 5 10.94 13.51 0.18
C PHE A 5 11.58 12.14 0.44
N PHE A 6 11.31 11.54 1.61
CA PHE A 6 11.86 10.23 1.98
C PHE A 6 11.19 9.07 1.21
N PHE A 7 9.90 9.20 0.89
CA PHE A 7 9.15 8.15 0.17
C PHE A 7 9.54 8.04 -1.31
N PHE A 8 9.95 9.14 -1.93
CA PHE A 8 10.43 9.19 -3.32
C PHE A 8 11.92 8.88 -3.48
N TYR A 9 12.60 8.48 -2.41
CA TYR A 9 13.98 8.04 -2.50
C TYR A 9 14.03 6.72 -3.29
N TRP A 10 14.81 6.70 -4.38
CA TRP A 10 14.91 5.64 -5.41
C TRP A 10 15.22 4.21 -4.89
N TYR A 11 15.43 4.04 -3.59
CA TYR A 11 15.75 2.75 -2.96
C TYR A 11 14.63 1.71 -3.02
N HIS A 12 13.38 2.12 -3.30
CA HIS A 12 12.25 1.21 -3.46
C HIS A 12 11.88 0.93 -4.92
N TYR A 13 12.67 1.44 -5.87
CA TYR A 13 12.48 1.18 -7.30
C TYR A 13 13.07 -0.17 -7.68
N SER A 14 12.21 -1.08 -8.13
CA SER A 14 12.65 -2.33 -8.73
C SER A 14 12.79 -2.14 -10.24
N GLN A 15 14.03 -1.98 -10.70
CA GLN A 15 14.33 -1.77 -12.12
C GLN A 15 13.87 -2.95 -13.01
N ALA A 16 13.88 -4.18 -12.47
CA ALA A 16 13.43 -5.36 -13.21
C ALA A 16 11.91 -5.37 -13.49
N TYR A 17 11.13 -4.64 -12.71
CA TYR A 17 9.67 -4.57 -12.81
C TYR A 17 9.16 -3.15 -13.07
N GLU A 18 10.06 -2.17 -13.22
CA GLU A 18 9.76 -0.74 -13.38
C GLU A 18 8.73 -0.21 -12.36
N LEU A 19 8.81 -0.74 -11.13
CA LEU A 19 7.79 -0.55 -10.11
C LEU A 19 8.42 -0.13 -8.78
N TYR A 20 7.81 0.85 -8.12
CA TYR A 20 8.11 1.17 -6.74
C TYR A 20 7.34 0.22 -5.83
N ALA A 21 8.07 -0.61 -5.07
CA ALA A 21 7.50 -1.56 -4.13
C ALA A 21 7.99 -1.25 -2.72
N TYR A 22 7.06 -0.93 -1.82
CA TYR A 22 7.38 -0.62 -0.43
C TYR A 22 6.58 -1.51 0.51
N SER A 23 7.28 -2.15 1.45
CA SER A 23 6.66 -3.08 2.41
C SER A 23 6.91 -2.59 3.82
N LEU A 24 5.84 -2.32 4.57
CA LEU A 24 5.91 -1.87 5.95
C LEU A 24 5.40 -2.97 6.89
N PRO A 25 6.18 -3.36 7.91
CA PRO A 25 5.66 -4.17 9.00
C PRO A 25 4.76 -3.30 9.88
N ILE A 26 3.52 -3.75 10.10
CA ILE A 26 2.56 -3.10 10.99
C ILE A 26 2.00 -4.10 11.99
N THR A 27 1.71 -3.62 13.19
CA THR A 27 1.10 -4.41 14.26
C THR A 27 -0.42 -4.42 14.08
N TRP A 28 -0.99 -5.62 13.92
CA TRP A 28 -2.42 -5.85 13.92
C TRP A 28 -2.85 -6.29 15.31
N ASN A 29 -3.67 -5.48 15.98
CA ASN A 29 -4.34 -5.84 17.23
C ASN A 29 -5.56 -6.71 16.91
N TYR A 30 -5.37 -8.03 16.86
CA TYR A 30 -6.37 -8.95 16.31
C TYR A 30 -7.38 -9.26 17.38
N VAL A 31 -8.65 -8.97 17.10
CA VAL A 31 -9.77 -9.31 17.97
C VAL A 31 -10.73 -10.19 17.16
N GLN A 32 -10.94 -11.42 17.63
CA GLN A 32 -11.93 -12.32 17.06
C GLN A 32 -12.88 -12.76 18.16
N ASP A 33 -14.14 -12.35 18.01
CA ASP A 33 -15.22 -12.88 18.81
C ASP A 33 -15.63 -14.27 18.31
N ARG A 34 -15.85 -15.22 19.22
CA ARG A 34 -16.32 -16.57 18.93
C ARG A 34 -17.65 -16.80 19.64
N PRO A 35 -18.78 -16.40 19.03
CA PRO A 35 -20.10 -16.45 19.66
C PRO A 35 -20.51 -17.84 20.13
N TYR A 36 -20.13 -18.88 19.37
CA TYR A 36 -20.39 -20.28 19.70
C TYR A 36 -19.68 -20.76 20.97
N LYS A 37 -18.50 -20.20 21.28
CA LYS A 37 -17.66 -20.62 22.41
C LYS A 37 -17.74 -19.62 23.59
N GLY A 38 -18.27 -18.42 23.35
CA GLY A 38 -18.44 -17.37 24.34
C GLY A 38 -17.14 -16.68 24.75
N ASP A 39 -16.10 -16.76 23.94
CA ASP A 39 -14.80 -16.15 24.24
C ASP A 39 -14.30 -15.24 23.12
N THR A 40 -13.51 -14.24 23.50
CA THR A 40 -12.86 -13.31 22.57
C THR A 40 -11.37 -13.58 22.55
N ILE A 41 -10.81 -13.85 21.37
CA ILE A 41 -9.37 -13.99 21.19
C ILE A 41 -8.80 -12.61 20.89
N THR A 42 -7.85 -12.16 21.71
CA THR A 42 -6.99 -11.01 21.44
C THR A 42 -5.57 -11.47 21.20
N ALA A 43 -4.95 -11.08 20.08
CA ALA A 43 -3.57 -11.44 19.77
C ALA A 43 -2.86 -10.34 18.96
N ASP A 44 -1.58 -10.13 19.25
CA ASP A 44 -0.72 -9.27 18.44
C ASP A 44 -0.23 -10.05 17.23
N ARG A 45 -0.75 -9.71 16.05
CA ARG A 45 -0.34 -10.32 14.78
C ARG A 45 0.51 -9.35 13.98
N ARG A 46 1.52 -9.87 13.28
CA ARG A 46 2.29 -9.09 12.32
C ARG A 46 1.53 -9.05 10.99
N MET A 47 1.27 -7.85 10.50
CA MET A 47 0.77 -7.62 9.15
C MET A 47 1.86 -6.90 8.35
N TYR A 48 1.92 -7.18 7.05
CA TYR A 48 2.78 -6.45 6.13
C TYR A 48 1.90 -5.69 5.15
N LEU A 49 2.08 -4.37 5.09
CA LEU A 49 1.40 -3.53 4.12
C LEU A 49 2.31 -3.37 2.91
N HIS A 50 1.85 -3.85 1.76
CA HIS A 50 2.56 -3.77 0.50
C HIS A 50 1.97 -2.65 -0.36
N PHE A 51 2.75 -1.61 -0.61
CA PHE A 51 2.44 -0.56 -1.56
C PHE A 51 3.14 -0.85 -2.89
N TYR A 52 2.36 -0.83 -3.96
CA TYR A 52 2.86 -0.92 -5.33
C TYR A 52 2.49 0.34 -6.08
N TYR A 53 3.49 1.04 -6.62
CA TYR A 53 3.30 2.27 -7.38
C TYR A 53 4.05 2.18 -8.71
N SER A 54 3.31 2.27 -9.82
CA SER A 54 3.87 2.29 -11.17
C SER A 54 3.66 3.70 -11.75
N PRO A 55 4.74 4.47 -11.96
CA PRO A 55 4.63 5.82 -12.50
C PRO A 55 4.11 5.84 -13.95
N ASP A 56 4.43 4.83 -14.76
CA ASP A 56 3.95 4.75 -16.14
C ASP A 56 2.43 4.57 -16.20
N ARG A 57 1.88 3.67 -15.36
CA ARG A 57 0.43 3.52 -15.23
C ARG A 57 -0.24 4.79 -14.70
N ALA A 58 0.37 5.47 -13.73
CA ALA A 58 -0.16 6.73 -13.21
C ALA A 58 -0.24 7.80 -14.32
N LEU A 59 0.80 7.89 -15.15
CA LEU A 59 0.84 8.82 -16.28
C LEU A 59 -0.19 8.46 -17.37
N GLU A 60 -0.37 7.18 -17.67
CA GLU A 60 -1.39 6.72 -18.62
C GLU A 60 -2.81 7.01 -18.11
N ASP A 61 -3.08 6.76 -16.83
CA ASP A 61 -4.38 7.06 -16.20
C ASP A 61 -4.66 8.57 -16.17
N GLU A 62 -3.67 9.41 -15.87
CA GLU A 62 -3.82 10.87 -15.95
C GLU A 62 -4.16 11.34 -17.37
N LYS A 63 -3.47 10.79 -18.39
CA LYS A 63 -3.77 11.08 -19.80
C LYS A 63 -5.17 10.60 -20.17
N ALA A 64 -5.55 9.39 -19.75
CA ALA A 64 -6.86 8.82 -20.01
C ALA A 64 -7.98 9.62 -19.32
N PHE A 65 -7.74 10.07 -18.10
CA PHE A 65 -8.66 10.92 -17.34
C PHE A 65 -8.83 12.29 -18.00
N ASN A 66 -7.73 12.95 -18.38
CA ASN A 66 -7.77 14.22 -19.10
C ASN A 66 -8.49 14.09 -20.45
N ASN A 67 -8.27 13.00 -21.19
CA ASN A 67 -9.01 12.74 -22.44
C ASN A 67 -10.51 12.53 -22.20
N ARG A 68 -10.92 11.94 -21.08
CA ARG A 68 -12.35 11.76 -20.73
C ARG A 68 -13.02 13.06 -20.29
N MET A 69 -12.27 13.99 -19.71
CA MET A 69 -12.77 15.31 -19.28
C MET A 69 -12.71 16.38 -20.38
N ALA A 70 -11.93 16.15 -21.44
CA ALA A 70 -11.80 17.04 -22.59
C ALA A 70 -12.88 16.79 -23.67
N VAL A 71 -13.84 15.89 -23.41
CA VAL A 71 -15.05 15.65 -24.20
C VAL A 71 -16.24 16.24 -23.44
#